data_AF-A0A2G4HIC1-F1
#
_entry.id   AF-A0A2G4HIC1-F1
#
_cell.length_a   1.000
_cell.length_b   1.000
_cell.length_c   1.000
_cell.angle_alpha   90.00
_cell.angle_beta   90.00
_cell.angle_gamma   90.00
#
_symmetry.space_group_name_H-M   'P 1'
#
loop_
_entity.id
_entity.type
_entity.pdbx_description
1 polymer ?
#
loop_
_entity_poly.entity_id
_entity_poly.type
_entity_poly.pdbx_seq_one_letter_code
_entity_poly.pdbx_strand_id
1 'polypeptide(L)'
;MGEGTPIQLVRRRQEGDRLVSRWRIQRSQPNSSGRSSGHEIGFLHWDDIARSHWPRRSLAMVGEIAEVYRWYLLQGGLLRIARLCPGVALCGAYPALFTALAVGVALLAGAGLGALTYGALPGPSLALGAAVLVAASSTWLLLLAAWALADRLGVVWLWRSIRFTHRLGQARDGDLRARVRELARRILDLEAEAPAESVLLVGHSSGSFVMAMLAAELRRQDPAAAMTNRLSLLSLGQNLANLAVYPGAQAFHADLQELAREPRLPWLDVTSHDDLLCFAGVDPYRSCDLPAPAGPAYPALQLVALAQPRGWLDRLALAFQQFDLHFHYLRQAPASHGFDPLSQLLKP
;
A
#
# COMPACT_ATOMS: atom_id res chain seq x y z
N MET A 1 17.27 0.83 29.18
CA MET A 1 16.11 1.52 29.78
C MET A 1 16.15 2.96 29.30
N GLY A 2 15.44 3.29 28.23
CA GLY A 2 15.28 4.67 27.78
C GLY A 2 13.82 5.03 28.02
N GLU A 3 13.56 5.79 29.08
CA GLU A 3 12.24 6.39 29.29
C GLU A 3 11.94 7.27 28.08
N GLY A 4 10.88 6.94 27.34
CA GLY A 4 10.43 7.73 26.21
C GLY A 4 10.14 9.14 26.67
N THR A 5 10.85 10.12 26.11
CA THR A 5 10.64 11.54 26.46
C THR A 5 9.18 11.89 26.18
N PRO A 6 8.44 12.48 27.12
CA PRO A 6 7.03 12.83 26.90
C PRO A 6 6.92 13.83 25.74
N ILE A 7 6.23 13.41 24.68
CA ILE A 7 5.90 14.23 23.52
C ILE A 7 4.54 14.86 23.78
N GLN A 8 4.46 16.20 23.83
CA GLN A 8 3.19 16.89 23.97
C GLN A 8 2.65 17.28 22.59
N LEU A 9 1.44 16.84 22.28
CA LEU A 9 0.77 17.15 21.02
C LEU A 9 0.05 18.50 21.18
N VAL A 10 0.70 19.56 20.73
CA VAL A 10 0.23 20.93 20.93
C VAL A 10 -0.55 21.37 19.69
N ARG A 11 -1.84 21.03 19.69
CA ARG A 11 -2.89 21.64 18.84
C ARG A 11 -2.93 21.22 17.36
N ARG A 12 -4.15 20.92 16.88
CA ARG A 12 -4.50 20.80 15.45
C ARG A 12 -4.50 22.20 14.83
N ARG A 13 -3.67 22.47 13.82
CA ARG A 13 -3.71 23.75 13.10
C ARG A 13 -4.60 23.55 11.86
N GLN A 14 -5.70 24.31 11.84
CA GLN A 14 -6.74 24.42 10.80
C GLN A 14 -7.69 23.22 10.63
N GLU A 15 -8.89 23.36 11.21
CA GLU A 15 -10.12 22.85 10.61
C GLU A 15 -10.37 23.63 9.31
N GLY A 16 -10.25 22.98 8.14
CA GLY A 16 -10.69 23.56 6.86
C GLY A 16 -9.81 23.26 5.64
N ASP A 17 -8.56 22.83 5.81
CA ASP A 17 -7.71 22.46 4.67
C ASP A 17 -8.05 21.03 4.21
N ARG A 18 -8.67 20.90 3.02
CA ARG A 18 -9.04 19.60 2.44
C ARG A 18 -7.84 18.75 2.02
N LEU A 19 -6.67 19.36 1.90
CA LEU A 19 -5.46 18.73 1.37
C LEU A 19 -4.51 18.27 2.47
N VAL A 20 -4.38 19.03 3.56
CA VAL A 20 -3.41 18.73 4.63
C VAL A 20 -4.01 18.92 6.03
N SER A 21 -4.01 17.86 6.84
CA SER A 21 -4.23 17.98 8.29
C SER A 21 -2.90 18.18 9.01
N ARG A 22 -2.78 19.18 9.88
CA ARG A 22 -1.50 19.51 10.53
C ARG A 22 -1.55 19.49 12.05
N TRP A 23 -0.45 19.05 12.65
CA TRP A 23 -0.22 19.04 14.10
C TRP A 23 1.17 19.58 14.41
N ARG A 24 1.28 20.38 15.47
CA ARG A 24 2.58 20.79 15.99
C ARG A 24 2.95 19.94 17.19
N ILE A 25 4.16 19.41 17.14
CA ILE A 25 4.77 18.62 18.19
C ILE A 25 5.88 19.44 18.81
N GLN A 26 5.80 19.61 20.13
CA GLN A 26 6.87 20.23 20.91
C GLN A 26 7.36 19.20 21.93
N ARG A 27 8.69 19.08 22.04
CA ARG A 27 9.30 18.30 23.10
C ARG A 27 9.16 19.07 24.42
N SER A 28 8.67 18.41 25.47
CA SER A 28 8.46 19.05 26.78
C SER A 28 9.76 19.39 27.52
N GLN A 29 10.91 18.89 27.07
CA GLN A 29 12.23 19.15 27.64
C GLN A 29 13.16 19.63 26.50
N PRO A 30 13.95 20.71 26.71
CA PRO A 30 14.99 21.12 25.76
C PRO A 30 15.96 19.96 25.50
N ASN A 31 16.50 19.86 24.29
CA ASN A 31 17.61 18.95 24.05
C ASN A 31 18.85 19.37 24.88
N SER A 32 19.90 18.55 24.89
CA SER A 32 21.18 18.86 25.59
C SER A 32 21.88 20.14 25.09
N SER A 33 21.42 20.76 24.00
CA SER A 33 21.89 22.05 23.48
C SER A 33 20.94 23.23 23.76
N GLY A 34 19.90 23.04 24.58
CA GLY A 34 18.97 24.11 24.99
C GLY A 34 18.00 24.59 23.91
N ARG A 35 17.96 23.94 22.73
CA ARG A 35 17.03 24.28 21.65
C ARG A 35 15.71 23.51 21.81
N SER A 36 14.59 24.22 21.67
CA SER A 36 13.27 23.62 21.50
C SER A 36 13.09 23.16 20.05
N SER A 37 13.15 21.85 19.80
CA SER A 37 12.83 21.30 18.47
C SER A 37 11.31 21.20 18.33
N GLY A 38 10.73 22.15 17.57
CA GLY A 38 9.33 22.09 17.16
C GLY A 38 9.21 21.38 15.83
N HIS A 39 8.46 20.27 15.79
CA HIS A 39 8.16 19.57 14.54
C HIS A 39 6.72 19.89 14.12
N GLU A 40 6.47 20.10 12.84
CA GLU A 40 5.13 20.17 12.29
C GLU A 40 4.89 18.93 11.42
N ILE A 41 3.87 18.15 11.76
CA ILE A 41 3.48 16.95 11.01
C ILE A 41 2.25 17.29 10.18
N GLY A 42 2.32 17.00 8.89
CA GLY A 42 1.20 17.10 7.95
C GLY A 42 0.78 15.73 7.43
N PHE A 43 -0.50 15.37 7.58
CA PHE A 43 -1.09 14.25 6.85
C PHE A 43 -1.65 14.74 5.53
N LEU A 44 -1.14 14.19 4.43
CA LEU A 44 -1.50 14.57 3.07
C LEU A 44 -2.68 13.73 2.58
N HIS A 45 -3.83 14.36 2.36
CA HIS A 45 -5.06 13.67 1.96
C HIS A 45 -5.07 13.36 0.47
N TRP A 46 -5.20 12.07 0.15
CA TRP A 46 -5.47 11.53 -1.20
C TRP A 46 -6.35 10.27 -1.14
N ASP A 47 -6.69 9.84 0.07
CA ASP A 47 -7.47 8.66 0.41
C ASP A 47 -8.92 8.73 -0.11
N ASP A 48 -9.45 9.95 -0.29
CA ASP A 48 -10.73 10.19 -0.96
C ASP A 48 -10.74 9.72 -2.41
N ILE A 49 -9.62 9.85 -3.13
CA ILE A 49 -9.48 9.38 -4.52
C ILE A 49 -9.53 7.85 -4.56
N ALA A 50 -8.77 7.19 -3.70
CA ALA A 50 -8.80 5.73 -3.59
C ALA A 50 -10.22 5.22 -3.28
N ARG A 51 -10.92 5.87 -2.34
CA ARG A 51 -12.31 5.55 -1.98
C ARG A 51 -13.32 5.82 -3.10
N SER A 52 -13.13 6.87 -3.89
CA SER A 52 -14.03 7.20 -5.01
C SER A 52 -14.06 6.11 -6.07
N HIS A 53 -12.96 5.35 -6.19
CA HIS A 53 -12.81 4.23 -7.12
C HIS A 53 -13.16 2.88 -6.53
N TRP A 54 -13.63 2.81 -5.28
CA TRP A 54 -14.12 1.55 -4.74
C TRP A 54 -15.43 1.17 -5.41
N PRO A 55 -15.52 0.00 -6.06
CA PRO A 55 -16.70 -0.39 -6.80
C PRO A 55 -17.87 -0.56 -5.83
N ARG A 56 -18.94 0.19 -6.12
CA ARG A 56 -20.17 0.21 -5.32
C ARG A 56 -21.22 -0.79 -5.81
N ARG A 57 -21.00 -1.42 -6.99
CA ARG A 57 -21.95 -2.31 -7.66
C ARG A 57 -21.27 -3.64 -8.05
N SER A 58 -21.97 -4.75 -7.81
CA SER A 58 -21.47 -6.12 -8.00
C SER A 58 -21.16 -6.47 -9.47
N LEU A 59 -21.92 -5.96 -10.45
CA LEU A 59 -21.68 -6.29 -11.87
C LEU A 59 -20.47 -5.57 -12.47
N ALA A 60 -20.24 -4.31 -12.09
CA ALA A 60 -19.04 -3.57 -12.51
C ALA A 60 -17.75 -4.23 -11.98
N MET A 61 -17.84 -4.82 -10.78
CA MET A 61 -16.76 -5.56 -10.15
C MET A 61 -16.29 -6.75 -11.01
N VAL A 62 -17.20 -7.47 -11.68
CA VAL A 62 -16.86 -8.64 -12.52
C VAL A 62 -16.02 -8.24 -13.73
N GLY A 63 -16.41 -7.17 -14.43
CA GLY A 63 -15.65 -6.67 -15.59
C GLY A 63 -14.25 -6.18 -15.20
N GLU A 64 -14.14 -5.52 -14.05
CA GLU A 64 -12.87 -5.03 -13.51
C GLU A 64 -11.96 -6.17 -13.03
N ILE A 65 -12.53 -7.21 -12.40
CA ILE A 65 -11.83 -8.46 -12.06
C ILE A 65 -11.22 -9.07 -13.32
N ALA A 66 -12.01 -9.20 -14.39
CA ALA A 66 -11.55 -9.77 -15.64
C ALA A 66 -10.41 -8.95 -16.27
N GLU A 67 -10.48 -7.61 -16.23
CA GLU A 67 -9.42 -6.72 -16.75
C GLU A 67 -8.10 -6.90 -15.96
N VAL A 68 -8.17 -6.88 -14.64
CA VAL A 68 -7.00 -7.05 -13.76
C VAL A 68 -6.37 -8.43 -13.99
N TYR A 69 -7.16 -9.51 -13.94
CA TYR A 69 -6.62 -10.86 -14.09
C TYR A 69 -6.17 -11.19 -15.50
N ARG A 70 -6.73 -10.54 -16.54
CA ARG A 70 -6.16 -10.60 -17.89
C ARG A 70 -4.72 -10.11 -17.90
N TRP A 71 -4.39 -9.00 -17.22
CA TRP A 71 -3.02 -8.54 -17.13
C TRP A 71 -2.14 -9.48 -16.29
N TYR A 72 -2.62 -9.88 -15.11
CA TYR A 72 -1.86 -10.76 -14.20
C TYR A 72 -1.56 -12.13 -14.83
N LEU A 73 -2.53 -12.75 -15.48
CA LEU A 73 -2.43 -14.13 -16.00
C LEU A 73 -1.99 -14.18 -17.47
N LEU A 74 -2.64 -13.40 -18.35
CA LEU A 74 -2.45 -13.52 -19.80
C LEU A 74 -1.31 -12.64 -20.33
N GLN A 75 -0.96 -11.56 -19.62
CA GLN A 75 0.12 -10.64 -20.03
C GLN A 75 1.41 -10.83 -19.19
N GLY A 76 1.49 -11.89 -18.39
CA GLY A 76 2.68 -12.24 -17.62
C GLY A 76 2.96 -11.35 -16.41
N GLY A 77 1.99 -10.51 -15.99
CA GLY A 77 2.16 -9.61 -14.85
C GLY A 77 2.53 -10.34 -13.55
N LEU A 78 1.89 -11.47 -13.27
CA LEU A 78 2.20 -12.29 -12.09
C LEU A 78 3.63 -12.83 -12.14
N LEU A 79 4.07 -13.33 -13.29
CA LEU A 79 5.43 -13.86 -13.46
C LEU A 79 6.48 -12.74 -13.33
N ARG A 80 6.20 -11.55 -13.88
CA ARG A 80 7.07 -10.39 -13.74
C ARG A 80 7.22 -10.00 -12.27
N ILE A 81 6.12 -9.90 -11.53
CA ILE A 81 6.16 -9.61 -10.08
C ILE A 81 6.85 -10.75 -9.33
N ALA A 82 6.58 -12.02 -9.66
CA ALA A 82 7.19 -13.17 -8.98
C ALA A 82 8.71 -13.24 -9.14
N ARG A 83 9.24 -12.81 -10.29
CA ARG A 83 10.69 -12.70 -10.52
C ARG A 83 11.34 -11.60 -9.69
N LEU A 84 10.60 -10.54 -9.35
CA LEU A 84 11.07 -9.43 -8.53
C LEU A 84 10.90 -9.71 -7.04
N CYS A 85 9.71 -10.16 -6.64
CA CYS A 85 9.34 -10.45 -5.27
C CYS A 85 8.26 -11.55 -5.21
N PRO A 86 8.63 -12.81 -4.95
CA PRO A 86 7.69 -13.93 -4.86
C PRO A 86 6.62 -13.74 -3.78
N GLY A 87 6.95 -13.09 -2.66
CA GLY A 87 6.02 -12.80 -1.57
C GLY A 87 4.86 -11.92 -2.03
N VAL A 88 5.18 -10.81 -2.69
CA VAL A 88 4.16 -9.90 -3.24
C VAL A 88 3.35 -10.57 -4.34
N ALA A 89 3.97 -11.42 -5.18
CA ALA A 89 3.24 -12.17 -6.19
C ALA A 89 2.20 -13.12 -5.57
N LEU A 90 2.56 -13.81 -4.48
CA LEU A 90 1.65 -14.68 -3.74
C LEU A 90 0.48 -13.88 -3.14
N CYS A 91 0.76 -12.75 -2.49
CA CYS A 91 -0.28 -11.85 -1.99
C CYS A 91 -1.16 -11.30 -3.13
N GLY A 92 -0.58 -10.96 -4.28
CA GLY A 92 -1.32 -10.55 -5.47
C GLY A 92 -2.26 -11.63 -6.03
N ALA A 93 -1.86 -12.90 -5.94
CA ALA A 93 -2.68 -14.04 -6.36
C ALA A 93 -3.76 -14.42 -5.35
N TYR A 94 -3.59 -14.08 -4.07
CA TYR A 94 -4.46 -14.51 -2.97
C TYR A 94 -5.96 -14.25 -3.22
N PRO A 95 -6.41 -13.06 -3.68
CA PRO A 95 -7.83 -12.84 -3.92
C PRO A 95 -8.43 -13.73 -5.02
N ALA A 96 -7.63 -14.06 -6.06
CA ALA A 96 -8.07 -14.94 -7.13
C ALA A 96 -8.21 -16.38 -6.62
N LEU A 97 -7.18 -16.85 -5.90
CA LEU A 97 -7.15 -18.19 -5.33
C LEU A 97 -8.28 -18.40 -4.33
N PHE A 98 -8.51 -17.43 -3.43
CA PHE A 98 -9.61 -17.46 -2.49
C PHE A 98 -10.96 -17.51 -3.21
N THR A 99 -11.16 -16.66 -4.22
CA THR A 99 -12.43 -16.60 -4.97
C THR A 99 -12.68 -17.92 -5.72
N ALA A 100 -11.67 -18.45 -6.40
CA ALA A 100 -11.78 -19.72 -7.13
C ALA A 100 -12.10 -20.89 -6.19
N LEU A 101 -11.44 -20.96 -5.02
CA LEU A 101 -11.71 -21.98 -4.02
C LEU A 101 -13.12 -21.85 -3.44
N ALA A 102 -13.53 -20.63 -3.07
CA ALA A 102 -14.86 -20.36 -2.53
C ALA A 102 -15.98 -20.76 -3.51
N VAL A 103 -15.84 -20.38 -4.78
CA VAL A 103 -16.80 -20.74 -5.83
C VAL A 103 -16.80 -22.25 -6.07
N GLY A 104 -15.63 -22.88 -6.16
CA GLY A 104 -15.52 -24.33 -6.33
C GLY A 104 -16.19 -25.11 -5.19
N VAL A 105 -15.91 -24.74 -3.94
CA VAL A 105 -16.53 -25.35 -2.75
C VAL A 105 -18.05 -25.14 -2.76
N ALA A 106 -18.52 -23.93 -3.04
CA ALA A 106 -19.96 -23.63 -3.05
C ALA A 106 -20.72 -24.41 -4.14
N LEU A 107 -20.13 -24.56 -5.33
CA LEU A 107 -20.72 -25.32 -6.43
C LEU A 107 -20.71 -26.83 -6.14
N LEU A 108 -19.60 -27.38 -5.66
CA LEU A 108 -19.50 -28.81 -5.35
C LEU A 108 -20.42 -29.21 -4.19
N ALA A 109 -20.47 -28.41 -3.13
CA ALA A 109 -21.36 -28.64 -2.00
C ALA A 109 -22.83 -28.53 -2.41
N GLY A 110 -23.18 -27.51 -3.20
CA GLY A 110 -24.55 -27.34 -3.69
C GLY A 110 -24.98 -28.48 -4.62
N ALA A 111 -24.12 -28.88 -5.56
CA ALA A 111 -24.37 -30.03 -6.43
C ALA A 111 -24.52 -31.33 -5.62
N GLY A 112 -23.68 -31.55 -4.61
CA GLY A 112 -23.76 -32.70 -3.71
C GLY A 112 -25.08 -32.74 -2.93
N LEU A 113 -25.47 -31.62 -2.32
CA LEU A 113 -26.75 -31.52 -1.58
C LEU A 113 -27.96 -31.66 -2.51
N GLY A 114 -27.89 -31.11 -3.72
CA GLY A 114 -28.93 -31.29 -4.75
C GLY A 114 -29.05 -32.76 -5.16
N ALA A 115 -27.94 -33.45 -5.42
CA ALA A 115 -27.92 -34.87 -5.78
C ALA A 115 -28.49 -35.75 -4.66
N LEU A 116 -28.13 -35.48 -3.40
CA LEU A 116 -28.70 -36.17 -2.23
C LEU A 116 -30.21 -35.94 -2.11
N THR A 117 -30.65 -34.71 -2.35
CA THR A 117 -32.08 -34.35 -2.34
C THR A 117 -32.86 -35.05 -3.45
N TYR A 118 -32.28 -35.13 -4.65
CA TYR A 118 -32.87 -35.86 -5.78
C TYR A 118 -33.03 -37.36 -5.47
N GLY A 119 -32.02 -37.98 -4.86
CA GLY A 119 -32.06 -39.40 -4.50
C GLY A 119 -32.99 -39.73 -3.33
N ALA A 120 -33.35 -38.75 -2.49
CA ALA A 120 -34.17 -38.96 -1.29
C ALA A 120 -35.68 -38.78 -1.52
N LEU A 121 -36.09 -38.12 -2.61
CA LEU A 121 -37.50 -37.77 -2.86
C LEU A 121 -38.15 -38.68 -3.91
N PRO A 122 -39.41 -39.11 -3.68
CA PRO A 122 -40.17 -39.84 -4.68
C PRO A 122 -40.69 -38.90 -5.78
N GLY A 123 -40.82 -39.43 -7.00
CA GLY A 123 -41.37 -38.72 -8.15
C GLY A 123 -40.33 -37.82 -8.84
N PRO A 124 -40.01 -38.07 -10.13
CA PRO A 124 -38.87 -37.44 -10.80
C PRO A 124 -39.00 -35.91 -10.94
N SER A 125 -40.22 -35.39 -11.12
CA SER A 125 -40.47 -33.95 -11.25
C SER A 125 -40.31 -33.20 -9.92
N LEU A 126 -40.86 -33.74 -8.83
CA LEU A 126 -40.73 -33.17 -7.49
C LEU A 126 -39.29 -33.25 -7.00
N ALA A 127 -38.63 -34.39 -7.19
CA ALA A 127 -37.23 -34.60 -6.83
C ALA A 127 -36.31 -33.63 -7.57
N LEU A 128 -36.50 -33.43 -8.88
CA LEU A 128 -35.71 -32.49 -9.66
C LEU A 128 -35.91 -31.04 -9.21
N GLY A 129 -37.16 -30.62 -8.99
CA GLY A 129 -37.45 -29.26 -8.52
C GLY A 129 -36.82 -28.96 -7.16
N ALA A 130 -36.96 -29.89 -6.21
CA ALA A 130 -36.36 -29.75 -4.88
C ALA A 130 -34.81 -29.78 -4.94
N ALA A 131 -34.23 -30.66 -5.75
CA ALA A 131 -32.78 -30.75 -5.93
C ALA A 131 -32.18 -29.47 -6.48
N VAL A 132 -32.79 -28.87 -7.52
CA VAL A 132 -32.34 -27.59 -8.09
C VAL A 132 -32.45 -26.47 -7.05
N LEU A 133 -33.56 -26.41 -6.30
CA LEU A 133 -33.74 -25.40 -5.27
C LEU A 133 -32.71 -25.53 -4.14
N VAL A 134 -32.47 -26.74 -3.65
CA VAL A 134 -31.46 -27.02 -2.61
C VAL A 134 -30.06 -26.69 -3.11
N ALA A 135 -29.72 -27.10 -4.33
CA ALA A 135 -28.42 -26.78 -4.92
C ALA A 135 -28.21 -25.27 -5.05
N ALA A 136 -29.17 -24.56 -5.66
CA ALA A 136 -29.08 -23.12 -5.85
C ALA A 136 -29.03 -22.34 -4.52
N SER A 137 -29.90 -22.69 -3.56
CA SER A 137 -29.95 -22.00 -2.26
C SER A 137 -28.71 -22.27 -1.41
N SER A 138 -28.21 -23.50 -1.36
CA SER A 138 -26.98 -23.83 -0.61
C SER A 138 -25.74 -23.21 -1.23
N THR A 139 -25.58 -23.24 -2.56
CA THR A 139 -24.50 -22.52 -3.25
C THR A 139 -24.58 -21.02 -2.94
N TRP A 140 -25.76 -20.41 -3.01
CA TRP A 140 -25.93 -19.00 -2.71
C TRP A 140 -25.52 -18.66 -1.26
N LEU A 141 -26.00 -19.43 -0.29
CA LEU A 141 -25.65 -19.24 1.12
C LEU A 141 -24.14 -19.39 1.38
N LEU A 142 -23.50 -20.38 0.76
CA LEU A 142 -22.06 -20.57 0.88
C LEU A 142 -21.26 -19.42 0.26
N LEU A 143 -21.72 -18.85 -0.85
CA LEU A 143 -21.09 -17.67 -1.44
C LEU A 143 -21.23 -16.42 -0.54
N LEU A 144 -22.38 -16.24 0.12
CA LEU A 144 -22.55 -15.17 1.12
C LEU A 144 -21.61 -15.36 2.32
N ALA A 145 -21.49 -16.60 2.82
CA ALA A 145 -20.56 -16.92 3.90
C ALA A 145 -19.10 -16.70 3.48
N ALA A 146 -18.74 -17.10 2.25
CA ALA A 146 -17.42 -16.89 1.69
C ALA A 146 -17.09 -15.40 1.54
N TRP A 147 -18.06 -14.57 1.13
CA TRP A 147 -17.88 -13.11 1.07
C TRP A 147 -17.59 -12.52 2.46
N ALA A 148 -18.36 -12.91 3.49
CA ALA A 148 -18.12 -12.46 4.87
C ALA A 148 -16.74 -12.91 5.39
N LEU A 149 -16.31 -14.12 5.02
CA LEU A 149 -14.97 -14.61 5.33
C LEU A 149 -13.88 -13.82 4.58
N ALA A 150 -14.09 -13.51 3.30
CA ALA A 150 -13.16 -12.72 2.50
C ALA A 150 -12.93 -11.32 3.10
N ASP A 151 -13.99 -10.69 3.61
CA ASP A 151 -13.89 -9.39 4.27
C ASP A 151 -13.06 -9.49 5.56
N ARG A 152 -13.31 -10.50 6.40
CA ARG A 152 -12.56 -10.76 7.64
C ARG A 152 -11.09 -11.10 7.40
N LEU A 153 -10.77 -11.81 6.33
CA LEU A 153 -9.40 -12.20 5.97
C LEU A 153 -8.67 -11.13 5.15
N GLY A 154 -9.26 -9.95 4.94
CA GLY A 154 -8.62 -8.86 4.19
C GLY A 154 -8.55 -9.07 2.67
N VAL A 155 -9.19 -10.12 2.13
CA VAL A 155 -9.26 -10.39 0.67
C VAL A 155 -9.88 -9.23 -0.07
N VAL A 156 -11.00 -8.71 0.45
CA VAL A 156 -11.73 -7.59 -0.17
C VAL A 156 -10.87 -6.33 -0.20
N TRP A 157 -10.14 -6.06 0.89
CA TRP A 157 -9.23 -4.92 0.98
C TRP A 157 -8.08 -5.07 -0.02
N LEU A 158 -7.45 -6.25 -0.09
CA LEU A 158 -6.35 -6.52 -1.00
C LEU A 158 -6.76 -6.36 -2.45
N TRP A 159 -7.93 -6.89 -2.79
CA TRP A 159 -8.49 -6.76 -4.13
C TRP A 159 -8.72 -5.29 -4.51
N ARG A 160 -9.26 -4.47 -3.60
CA ARG A 160 -9.42 -3.02 -3.82
C ARG A 160 -8.08 -2.33 -4.06
N SER A 161 -7.05 -2.70 -3.31
CA SER A 161 -5.69 -2.17 -3.45
C SER A 161 -5.06 -2.56 -4.80
N ILE A 162 -5.10 -3.84 -5.16
CA ILE A 162 -4.59 -4.35 -6.45
C ILE A 162 -5.28 -3.64 -7.62
N ARG A 163 -6.61 -3.52 -7.56
CA ARG A 163 -7.37 -2.83 -8.60
C ARG A 163 -6.97 -1.35 -8.72
N PHE A 164 -6.80 -0.67 -7.59
CA PHE A 164 -6.38 0.73 -7.60
C PHE A 164 -5.00 0.88 -8.25
N THR A 165 -4.00 0.07 -7.85
CA THR A 165 -2.68 0.09 -8.49
C THR A 165 -2.73 -0.28 -9.96
N HIS A 166 -3.54 -1.28 -10.34
CA HIS A 166 -3.75 -1.67 -11.74
C HIS A 166 -4.27 -0.49 -12.57
N ARG A 167 -5.28 0.23 -12.07
CA ARG A 167 -5.81 1.43 -12.72
C ARG A 167 -4.71 2.46 -12.96
N LEU A 168 -3.89 2.76 -11.94
CA LEU A 168 -2.78 3.70 -12.07
C LEU A 168 -1.77 3.22 -13.13
N GLY A 169 -1.43 1.93 -13.11
CA GLY A 169 -0.53 1.30 -14.07
C GLY A 169 -1.05 1.27 -15.52
N GLN A 170 -2.35 1.43 -15.73
CA GLN A 170 -2.98 1.59 -17.05
C GLN A 170 -3.06 3.06 -17.51
N ALA A 171 -2.23 3.95 -16.95
CA ALA A 171 -2.27 5.40 -17.19
C ALA A 171 -3.62 6.07 -16.87
N ARG A 172 -4.42 5.48 -15.97
CA ARG A 172 -5.70 6.05 -15.50
C ARG A 172 -5.54 6.73 -14.14
N ASP A 173 -4.50 7.56 -14.00
CA ASP A 173 -4.07 8.20 -12.75
C ASP A 173 -4.31 9.73 -12.70
N GLY A 174 -5.04 10.29 -13.66
CA GLY A 174 -5.17 11.74 -13.84
C GLY A 174 -5.73 12.51 -12.64
N ASP A 175 -6.65 11.90 -11.89
CA ASP A 175 -7.21 12.48 -10.65
C ASP A 175 -6.18 12.48 -9.50
N LEU A 176 -5.45 11.37 -9.33
CA LEU A 176 -4.35 11.30 -8.36
C LEU A 176 -3.25 12.30 -8.72
N ARG A 177 -2.87 12.41 -10.00
CA ARG A 177 -1.89 13.40 -10.46
C ARG A 177 -2.36 14.83 -10.25
N ALA A 178 -3.64 15.12 -10.46
CA ALA A 178 -4.21 16.43 -10.14
C ALA A 178 -4.06 16.73 -8.64
N ARG A 179 -4.39 15.78 -7.75
CA ARG A 179 -4.20 15.93 -6.31
C ARG A 179 -2.74 16.08 -5.90
N VAL A 180 -1.83 15.35 -6.52
CA VAL A 180 -0.37 15.52 -6.29
C VAL A 180 0.07 16.94 -6.64
N ARG A 181 -0.39 17.50 -7.76
CA ARG A 181 -0.10 18.90 -8.13
C ARG A 181 -0.68 19.91 -7.16
N GLU A 182 -1.91 19.68 -6.67
CA GLU A 182 -2.53 20.52 -5.64
C GLU A 182 -1.74 20.46 -4.32
N LEU A 183 -1.33 19.26 -3.89
CA LEU A 183 -0.53 19.06 -2.68
C LEU A 183 0.85 19.72 -2.79
N ALA A 184 1.53 19.58 -3.93
CA ALA A 184 2.84 20.20 -4.17
C ALA A 184 2.75 21.72 -4.01
N ARG A 185 1.78 22.36 -4.67
CA ARG A 185 1.55 23.80 -4.54
C ARG A 185 1.27 24.19 -3.09
N ARG A 186 0.39 23.45 -2.42
CA ARG A 186 0.03 23.74 -1.02
C ARG A 186 1.23 23.64 -0.08
N ILE A 187 2.10 22.66 -0.27
CA ILE A 187 3.33 22.51 0.51
C ILE A 187 4.28 23.69 0.26
N LEU A 188 4.44 24.10 -0.99
CA LEU A 188 5.29 25.26 -1.33
C LEU A 188 4.75 26.56 -0.74
N ASP A 189 3.43 26.78 -0.76
CA ASP A 189 2.80 27.94 -0.12
C ASP A 189 3.07 27.95 1.40
N LEU A 190 2.94 26.80 2.06
CA LEU A 190 3.22 26.66 3.49
C LEU A 190 4.69 26.95 3.82
N GLU A 191 5.61 26.47 2.98
CA GLU A 191 7.05 26.71 3.13
C GLU A 191 7.45 28.15 2.82
N ALA A 192 6.71 28.86 1.97
CA ALA A 192 6.90 30.29 1.76
C ALA A 192 6.40 31.12 2.96
N GLU A 193 5.31 30.71 3.61
CA GLU A 193 4.76 31.37 4.81
C GLU A 193 5.66 31.18 6.04
N ALA A 194 6.17 29.96 6.25
CA ALA A 194 6.97 29.60 7.41
C ALA A 194 8.00 28.52 7.03
N PRO A 195 9.17 28.90 6.50
CA PRO A 195 10.19 27.94 6.05
C PRO A 195 10.69 27.05 7.20
N ALA A 196 10.72 25.74 6.99
CA ALA A 196 11.33 24.80 7.93
C ALA A 196 12.88 24.80 7.83
N GLU A 197 13.59 24.26 8.82
CA GLU A 197 15.03 23.98 8.64
C GLU A 197 15.23 22.76 7.72
N SER A 198 14.37 21.75 7.84
CA SER A 198 14.37 20.53 7.03
C SER A 198 12.94 20.08 6.75
N VAL A 199 12.73 19.44 5.59
CA VAL A 199 11.43 18.88 5.18
C VAL A 199 11.60 17.38 4.94
N LEU A 200 10.78 16.57 5.59
CA LEU A 200 10.76 15.12 5.41
C LEU A 200 9.41 14.70 4.83
N LEU A 201 9.45 14.09 3.64
CA LEU A 201 8.27 13.48 3.03
C LEU A 201 8.31 11.96 3.26
N VAL A 202 7.21 11.42 3.78
CA VAL A 202 7.13 10.02 4.25
C VAL A 202 6.05 9.26 3.49
N GLY A 203 6.38 8.08 2.99
CA GLY A 203 5.48 7.22 2.24
C GLY A 203 5.51 5.77 2.73
N HIS A 204 4.40 5.29 3.29
CA HIS A 204 4.23 3.88 3.65
C HIS A 204 3.46 3.12 2.57
N SER A 205 3.90 1.91 2.22
CA SER A 205 3.18 1.04 1.28
C SER A 205 2.85 1.74 -0.05
N SER A 206 1.57 1.78 -0.47
CA SER A 206 1.10 2.55 -1.63
C SER A 206 1.38 4.05 -1.53
N GLY A 207 1.44 4.59 -0.33
CA GLY A 207 1.89 5.96 -0.08
C GLY A 207 3.32 6.22 -0.56
N SER A 208 4.17 5.20 -0.72
CA SER A 208 5.53 5.37 -1.25
C SER A 208 5.56 5.81 -2.72
N PHE A 209 4.68 5.30 -3.59
CA PHE A 209 4.61 5.79 -4.97
C PHE A 209 3.94 7.16 -5.05
N VAL A 210 2.99 7.47 -4.17
CA VAL A 210 2.40 8.82 -4.08
C VAL A 210 3.44 9.83 -3.58
N MET A 211 4.26 9.45 -2.60
CA MET A 211 5.41 10.22 -2.13
C MET A 211 6.38 10.49 -3.27
N ALA A 212 6.74 9.48 -4.07
CA ALA A 212 7.65 9.67 -5.21
C ALA A 212 7.07 10.60 -6.27
N MET A 213 5.78 10.46 -6.62
CA MET A 213 5.08 11.39 -7.52
C MET A 213 5.10 12.82 -6.98
N LEU A 214 4.84 12.99 -5.68
CA LEU A 214 4.82 14.30 -5.04
C LEU A 214 6.21 14.92 -4.95
N ALA A 215 7.24 14.16 -4.61
CA ALA A 215 8.62 14.63 -4.58
C ALA A 215 9.09 15.07 -5.97
N ALA A 216 8.76 14.32 -7.02
CA ALA A 216 9.06 14.70 -8.39
C ALA A 216 8.29 15.98 -8.80
N GLU A 217 7.03 16.11 -8.39
CA GLU A 217 6.25 17.31 -8.64
C GLU A 217 6.76 18.54 -7.89
N LEU A 218 7.21 18.37 -6.65
CA LEU A 218 7.85 19.43 -5.86
C LEU A 218 9.13 19.93 -6.55
N ARG A 219 9.98 19.04 -7.06
CA ARG A 219 11.16 19.42 -7.88
C ARG A 219 10.77 20.22 -9.12
N ARG A 220 9.68 19.84 -9.80
CA ARG A 220 9.19 20.57 -10.97
C ARG A 220 8.62 21.95 -10.64
N GLN A 221 7.98 22.11 -9.49
CA GLN A 221 7.34 23.36 -9.07
C GLN A 221 8.25 24.29 -8.25
N ASP A 222 9.41 23.81 -7.78
CA ASP A 222 10.44 24.60 -7.06
C ASP A 222 11.74 24.71 -7.88
N PRO A 223 11.75 25.45 -9.01
CA PRO A 223 12.92 25.53 -9.89
C PRO A 223 14.13 26.22 -9.25
N ALA A 224 13.91 27.04 -8.20
CA ALA A 224 14.98 27.65 -7.42
C ALA A 224 15.55 26.71 -6.34
N ALA A 225 14.93 25.54 -6.17
CA ALA A 225 15.25 24.56 -5.14
C ALA A 225 15.29 25.13 -3.71
N ALA A 226 14.48 26.16 -3.43
CA ALA A 226 14.48 26.86 -2.14
C ALA A 226 13.99 25.96 -1.00
N MET A 227 13.06 25.06 -1.30
CA MET A 227 12.57 24.02 -0.39
C MET A 227 13.19 22.68 -0.71
N THR A 228 13.30 22.30 -1.99
CA THR A 228 13.75 20.94 -2.33
C THR A 228 15.20 20.65 -1.95
N ASN A 229 16.06 21.66 -1.77
CA ASN A 229 17.40 21.47 -1.17
C ASN A 229 17.37 21.03 0.29
N ARG A 230 16.25 21.27 0.99
CA ARG A 230 16.00 20.85 2.38
C ARG A 230 15.09 19.62 2.47
N LEU A 231 14.67 19.06 1.32
CA LEU A 231 13.75 17.93 1.24
C LEU A 231 14.48 16.60 1.29
N SER A 232 14.01 15.71 2.16
CA SER A 232 14.41 14.31 2.24
C SER A 232 13.18 13.39 2.17
N LEU A 233 13.40 12.14 1.74
CA LEU A 233 12.37 11.14 1.53
C LEU A 233 12.60 9.93 2.45
N LEU A 234 11.52 9.44 3.05
CA LEU A 234 11.51 8.21 3.84
C LEU A 234 10.38 7.30 3.36
N SER A 235 10.72 6.19 2.72
CA SER A 235 9.76 5.13 2.46
C SER A 235 9.80 4.06 3.54
N LEU A 236 8.63 3.55 3.89
CA LEU A 236 8.43 2.52 4.89
C LEU A 236 7.71 1.34 4.23
N GLY A 237 8.41 0.23 4.02
CA GLY A 237 7.87 -0.92 3.28
C GLY A 237 7.37 -0.52 1.90
N GLN A 238 8.25 0.04 1.06
CA GLN A 238 7.86 0.61 -0.23
C GLN A 238 7.16 -0.38 -1.16
N ASN A 239 6.29 0.16 -2.01
CA ASN A 239 5.47 -0.56 -2.98
C ASN A 239 5.58 0.03 -4.40
N LEU A 240 6.72 0.65 -4.73
CA LEU A 240 7.00 1.36 -5.98
C LEU A 240 6.92 0.43 -7.18
N ALA A 241 7.58 -0.73 -7.10
CA ALA A 241 7.63 -1.70 -8.18
C ALA A 241 6.24 -2.25 -8.53
N ASN A 242 5.29 -2.24 -7.59
CA ASN A 242 3.90 -2.62 -7.86
C ASN A 242 3.25 -1.76 -8.94
N LEU A 243 3.59 -0.48 -8.99
CA LEU A 243 3.13 0.45 -10.02
C LEU A 243 4.09 0.46 -11.21
N ALA A 244 5.40 0.50 -10.94
CA ALA A 244 6.41 0.71 -11.97
C ALA A 244 6.48 -0.42 -13.00
N VAL A 245 6.14 -1.66 -12.65
CA VAL A 245 6.19 -2.80 -13.59
C VAL A 245 5.16 -2.73 -14.73
N TYR A 246 4.16 -1.85 -14.63
CA TYR A 246 3.11 -1.72 -15.62
C TYR A 246 3.60 -0.99 -16.87
N PRO A 247 3.29 -1.49 -18.08
CA PRO A 247 3.64 -0.80 -19.30
C PRO A 247 3.07 0.61 -19.42
N GLY A 248 1.90 0.90 -18.83
CA GLY A 248 1.27 2.23 -18.85
C GLY A 248 1.78 3.19 -17.76
N ALA A 249 2.80 2.81 -16.98
CA ALA A 249 3.31 3.62 -15.89
C ALA A 249 4.41 4.62 -16.32
N GLN A 250 4.49 5.01 -17.61
CA GLN A 250 5.56 5.87 -18.13
C GLN A 250 5.67 7.21 -17.40
N ALA A 251 4.54 7.80 -17.03
CA ALA A 251 4.54 9.05 -16.27
C ALA A 251 5.14 8.86 -14.86
N PHE A 252 4.95 7.68 -14.25
CA PHE A 252 5.62 7.34 -12.99
C PHE A 252 7.11 7.01 -13.19
N HIS A 253 7.48 6.42 -14.32
CA HIS A 253 8.90 6.24 -14.69
C HIS A 253 9.61 7.59 -14.82
N ALA A 254 8.96 8.58 -15.44
CA ALA A 254 9.47 9.94 -15.53
C ALA A 254 9.61 10.60 -14.13
N ASP A 255 8.69 10.32 -13.20
CA ASP A 255 8.81 10.78 -11.82
C ASP A 255 10.05 10.17 -11.13
N LEU A 256 10.31 8.87 -11.30
CA LEU A 256 11.53 8.23 -10.78
C LEU A 256 12.80 8.82 -11.40
N GLN A 257 12.79 9.08 -12.71
CA GLN A 257 13.92 9.72 -13.40
C GLN A 257 14.19 11.13 -12.88
N GLU A 258 13.14 11.91 -12.61
CA GLU A 258 13.27 13.25 -12.03
C GLU A 258 13.93 13.20 -10.64
N LEU A 259 13.56 12.22 -9.81
CA LEU A 259 14.19 12.01 -8.49
C LEU A 259 15.66 11.60 -8.58
N ALA A 260 16.05 10.91 -9.65
CA ALA A 260 17.43 10.49 -9.88
C ALA A 260 18.36 11.61 -10.38
N ARG A 261 17.83 12.81 -10.70
CA ARG A 261 18.64 13.93 -11.21
C ARG A 261 19.49 14.53 -10.10
N GLU A 262 20.75 14.82 -10.42
CA GLU A 262 21.67 15.48 -9.49
C GLU A 262 21.35 16.99 -9.36
N PRO A 263 21.44 17.57 -8.13
CA PRO A 263 21.66 16.88 -6.86
C PRO A 263 20.46 16.02 -6.45
N ARG A 264 20.70 14.76 -6.09
CA ARG A 264 19.65 13.83 -5.66
C ARG A 264 19.07 14.21 -4.30
N LEU A 265 17.75 14.04 -4.16
CA LEU A 265 17.09 14.16 -2.85
C LEU A 265 17.52 12.98 -1.98
N PRO A 266 17.97 13.19 -0.72
CA PRO A 266 18.23 12.08 0.19
C PRO A 266 16.98 11.20 0.33
N TRP A 267 17.12 9.90 0.06
CA TRP A 267 16.00 8.96 0.15
C TRP A 267 16.43 7.69 0.85
N LEU A 268 15.85 7.44 2.03
CA LEU A 268 15.98 6.20 2.78
C LEU A 268 14.72 5.33 2.61
N ASP A 269 14.89 4.07 2.23
CA ASP A 269 13.86 3.04 2.28
C ASP A 269 14.11 2.10 3.45
N VAL A 270 13.21 2.13 4.44
CA VAL A 270 13.22 1.17 5.54
C VAL A 270 12.26 0.04 5.20
N THR A 271 12.78 -1.18 5.07
CA THR A 271 11.99 -2.33 4.61
C THR A 271 12.38 -3.62 5.35
N SER A 272 11.60 -4.69 5.15
CA SER A 272 11.77 -5.96 5.86
C SER A 272 11.43 -7.13 4.96
N HIS A 273 12.25 -8.18 5.01
CA HIS A 273 11.93 -9.45 4.34
C HIS A 273 10.82 -10.24 5.02
N ASP A 274 10.41 -9.85 6.23
CA ASP A 274 9.28 -10.46 6.94
C ASP A 274 7.93 -10.05 6.32
N ASP A 275 7.90 -8.91 5.64
CA ASP A 275 6.71 -8.30 5.05
C ASP A 275 6.55 -8.68 3.56
N LEU A 276 5.59 -9.56 3.29
CA LEU A 276 5.28 -10.07 1.96
C LEU A 276 4.42 -9.10 1.13
N LEU A 277 3.97 -7.98 1.70
CA LEU A 277 3.18 -6.96 1.00
C LEU A 277 4.04 -5.84 0.41
N CYS A 278 5.33 -5.77 0.75
CA CYS A 278 6.26 -4.76 0.24
C CYS A 278 7.33 -5.36 -0.68
N PHE A 279 7.93 -4.52 -1.52
CA PHE A 279 8.99 -4.92 -2.45
C PHE A 279 10.37 -4.81 -1.78
N ALA A 280 10.56 -5.52 -0.66
CA ALA A 280 11.78 -5.46 0.15
C ALA A 280 13.06 -5.73 -0.66
N GLY A 281 13.95 -4.74 -0.71
CA GLY A 281 15.23 -4.83 -1.42
C GLY A 281 15.14 -4.80 -2.95
N VAL A 282 13.96 -4.54 -3.52
CA VAL A 282 13.79 -4.40 -4.97
C VAL A 282 14.14 -2.98 -5.39
N ASP A 283 15.10 -2.87 -6.31
CA ASP A 283 15.47 -1.61 -6.94
C ASP A 283 14.31 -1.09 -7.82
N PRO A 284 13.74 0.09 -7.52
CA PRO A 284 12.59 0.61 -8.25
C PRO A 284 12.91 0.94 -9.71
N TYR A 285 14.14 1.33 -10.03
CA TYR A 285 14.55 1.67 -11.40
C TYR A 285 14.70 0.40 -12.24
N ARG A 286 15.37 -0.61 -11.70
CA ARG A 286 15.49 -1.91 -12.39
C ARG A 286 14.15 -2.61 -12.57
N SER A 287 13.20 -2.40 -11.66
CA SER A 287 11.86 -3.00 -11.76
C SER A 287 11.05 -2.54 -12.99
N CYS A 288 11.46 -1.42 -13.61
CA CYS A 288 10.82 -0.84 -14.79
C CYS A 288 11.80 -0.61 -15.95
N ASP A 289 12.90 -1.38 -15.99
CA ASP A 289 13.91 -1.32 -17.05
C ASP A 289 14.54 0.08 -17.23
N LEU A 290 14.50 0.92 -16.20
CA LEU A 290 15.21 2.20 -16.18
C LEU A 290 16.68 1.97 -15.79
N PRO A 291 17.61 2.76 -16.35
CA PRO A 291 18.99 2.77 -15.87
C PRO A 291 19.02 3.12 -14.37
N ALA A 292 19.70 2.29 -13.59
CA ALA A 292 19.95 2.60 -12.19
C ALA A 292 20.76 3.92 -12.11
N PRO A 293 20.42 4.83 -11.19
CA PRO A 293 21.20 6.05 -10.99
C PRO A 293 22.66 5.72 -10.67
N ALA A 294 23.59 6.58 -11.11
CA ALA A 294 25.00 6.39 -10.85
C ALA A 294 25.32 6.47 -9.33
N GLY A 295 26.31 5.69 -8.89
CA GLY A 295 26.74 5.66 -7.49
C GLY A 295 26.00 4.64 -6.63
N PRO A 296 25.77 4.91 -5.32
CA PRO A 296 25.11 3.97 -4.43
C PRO A 296 23.63 3.78 -4.80
N ALA A 297 23.04 2.70 -4.29
CA ALA A 297 21.63 2.38 -4.47
C ALA A 297 20.74 3.58 -4.10
N TYR A 298 19.72 3.82 -4.92
CA TYR A 298 18.78 4.91 -4.73
C TYR A 298 17.36 4.36 -4.91
N PRO A 299 16.53 4.33 -3.85
CA PRO A 299 16.80 4.79 -2.48
C PRO A 299 17.90 4.00 -1.75
N ALA A 300 18.50 4.61 -0.74
CA ALA A 300 19.36 3.91 0.19
C ALA A 300 18.53 2.93 1.03
N LEU A 301 18.99 1.69 1.18
CA LEU A 301 18.22 0.63 1.81
C LEU A 301 18.62 0.44 3.28
N GLN A 302 17.64 0.39 4.17
CA GLN A 302 17.79 -0.09 5.55
C GLN A 302 16.85 -1.28 5.79
N LEU A 303 17.44 -2.46 6.00
CA LEU A 303 16.69 -3.65 6.38
C LEU A 303 16.44 -3.68 7.89
N VAL A 304 15.19 -3.98 8.27
CA VAL A 304 14.76 -4.17 9.66
C VAL A 304 14.07 -5.52 9.81
N ALA A 305 14.18 -6.11 11.00
CA ALA A 305 13.46 -7.33 11.36
C ALA A 305 12.15 -6.93 12.06
N LEU A 306 11.02 -7.16 11.40
CA LEU A 306 9.71 -6.89 11.99
C LEU A 306 9.18 -8.08 12.80
N ALA A 307 9.68 -9.28 12.51
CA ALA A 307 9.32 -10.50 13.21
C ALA A 307 10.56 -11.34 13.56
N GLN A 308 10.43 -12.21 14.57
CA GLN A 308 11.45 -13.20 14.93
C GLN A 308 10.78 -14.56 15.17
N PRO A 309 10.27 -15.23 14.11
CA PRO A 309 9.56 -16.49 14.26
C PRO A 309 10.51 -17.58 14.81
N ARG A 310 10.07 -18.31 15.84
CA ARG A 310 10.89 -19.31 16.55
C ARG A 310 10.70 -20.73 16.01
N GLY A 311 9.84 -20.93 15.02
CA GLY A 311 9.57 -22.23 14.41
C GLY A 311 8.65 -22.14 13.19
N TRP A 312 8.30 -23.30 12.63
CA TRP A 312 7.45 -23.37 11.43
C TRP A 312 6.01 -22.91 11.70
N LEU A 313 5.46 -23.17 12.90
CA LEU A 313 4.14 -22.71 13.31
C LEU A 313 4.06 -21.17 13.36
N ASP A 314 5.08 -20.51 13.92
CA ASP A 314 5.17 -19.06 13.96
C ASP A 314 5.27 -18.46 12.56
N ARG A 315 6.04 -19.10 11.65
CA ARG A 315 6.13 -18.66 10.25
C ARG A 315 4.80 -18.79 9.53
N LEU A 316 4.07 -19.88 9.78
CA LEU A 316 2.73 -20.09 9.21
C LEU A 316 1.76 -19.03 9.74
N ALA A 317 1.77 -18.77 11.06
CA ALA A 317 0.95 -17.72 11.66
C ALA A 317 1.28 -16.34 11.07
N LEU A 318 2.57 -16.02 10.91
CA LEU A 318 3.03 -14.77 10.32
C LEU A 318 2.53 -14.60 8.88
N ALA A 319 2.48 -15.67 8.08
CA ALA A 319 1.95 -15.63 6.72
C ALA A 319 0.45 -15.25 6.66
N PHE A 320 -0.32 -15.52 7.72
CA PHE A 320 -1.71 -15.08 7.84
C PHE A 320 -1.87 -13.69 8.50
N GLN A 321 -0.82 -13.16 9.13
CA GLN A 321 -0.81 -11.87 9.82
C GLN A 321 -0.12 -10.76 9.02
N GLN A 322 0.09 -10.97 7.71
CA GLN A 322 0.84 -10.05 6.86
C GLN A 322 0.26 -8.63 6.84
N PHE A 323 -1.07 -8.47 6.91
CA PHE A 323 -1.68 -7.15 7.01
C PHE A 323 -1.24 -6.40 8.26
N ASP A 324 -1.32 -7.02 9.44
CA ASP A 324 -0.93 -6.39 10.69
C ASP A 324 0.57 -6.09 10.73
N LEU A 325 1.37 -7.06 10.28
CA LEU A 325 2.83 -6.93 10.16
C LEU A 325 3.21 -5.74 9.27
N HIS A 326 2.53 -5.58 8.13
CA HIS A 326 2.78 -4.50 7.19
C HIS A 326 2.51 -3.11 7.79
N PHE A 327 1.66 -2.99 8.82
CA PHE A 327 1.45 -1.74 9.54
C PHE A 327 2.41 -1.53 10.71
N HIS A 328 3.29 -2.50 11.03
CA HIS A 328 4.28 -2.34 12.11
C HIS A 328 5.28 -1.21 11.84
N TYR A 329 5.54 -0.85 10.58
CA TYR A 329 6.39 0.32 10.28
C TYR A 329 5.85 1.64 10.83
N LEU A 330 4.53 1.73 11.06
CA LEU A 330 3.86 2.94 11.56
C LEU A 330 3.57 2.87 13.06
N ARG A 331 3.71 1.68 13.67
CA ARG A 331 3.50 1.46 15.10
C ARG A 331 4.84 1.60 15.81
N GLN A 332 4.83 2.07 17.06
CA GLN A 332 6.02 1.95 17.90
C GLN A 332 6.34 0.45 18.04
N ALA A 333 7.47 0.03 17.48
CA ALA A 333 7.94 -1.31 17.75
C ALA A 333 8.39 -1.39 19.22
N PRO A 334 8.18 -2.52 19.91
CA PRO A 334 8.87 -2.77 21.16
C PRO A 334 10.37 -2.53 20.96
N ALA A 335 11.04 -1.89 21.92
CA ALA A 335 12.46 -1.51 21.86
C ALA A 335 13.42 -2.67 21.49
N SER A 336 12.96 -3.92 21.58
CA SER A 336 13.64 -5.15 21.17
C SER A 336 13.80 -5.34 19.65
N HIS A 337 13.13 -4.55 18.80
CA HIS A 337 13.17 -4.73 17.33
C HIS A 337 14.08 -3.75 16.59
N GLY A 338 14.83 -2.89 17.31
CA GLY A 338 15.87 -2.04 16.72
C GLY A 338 15.39 -0.95 15.74
N PHE A 339 14.08 -0.77 15.57
CA PHE A 339 13.48 0.25 14.72
C PHE A 339 12.44 1.04 15.50
N ASP A 340 12.68 2.34 15.70
CA ASP A 340 11.68 3.28 16.21
C ASP A 340 11.33 4.27 15.08
N PRO A 341 10.09 4.22 14.53
CA PRO A 341 9.66 5.15 13.50
C PRO A 341 9.79 6.61 13.94
N LEU A 342 9.52 6.91 15.22
CA LEU A 342 9.63 8.28 15.73
C LEU A 342 11.08 8.75 15.76
N SER A 343 12.01 7.86 16.11
CA SER A 343 13.44 8.19 16.06
C SER A 343 13.90 8.56 14.65
N GLN A 344 13.32 7.98 13.60
CA GLN A 344 13.66 8.30 12.20
C GLN A 344 12.96 9.58 11.73
N LEU A 345 11.70 9.78 12.12
CA LEU A 345 10.90 10.96 11.78
C LEU A 345 11.38 12.24 12.48
N LEU A 346 12.03 12.10 13.63
CA LEU A 346 12.49 13.21 14.47
C LEU A 346 14.02 13.35 14.47
N LYS A 347 14.72 12.73 13.51
CA LYS A 347 16.13 13.07 13.28
C LYS A 347 16.21 14.55 12.91
N PRO A 348 17.15 15.31 13.51
CA PRO A 348 17.31 16.73 13.24
C PRO A 348 17.66 17.00 11.77
#